data_AF-A0A962TGZ9-F1
#
_entry.id   AF-A0A962TGZ9-F1
#
_cell.length_a   1.000
_cell.length_b   1.000
_cell.length_c   1.000
_cell.angle_alpha   90.00
_cell.angle_beta   90.00
_cell.angle_gamma   90.00
#
_symmetry.space_group_name_H-M   'P 1'
#
loop_
_entity.id
_entity.type
_entity.pdbx_description
1 polymer ?
#
loop_
_entity_poly.entity_id
_entity_poly.type
_entity_poly.pdbx_seq_one_letter_code
_entity_poly.pdbx_strand_id
1 'polypeptide(L)'
;MWLLFLLVLAIAFIVVATTVLKLHPFLALLITAFGFGILSGMPLPDVVKSVNDGFGGTIGYIGIVILAGSIIGTFLEKSGGAYRLATSTLRLTGEKNVPLAMGCVGYVVSIPVFCDSGFVLLSSLMKALARKAGIT
;
A
#
# COMPACT_ATOMS: atom_id res chain seq x y z
N MET A 1 -21.00 -27.43 -1.66
CA MET A 1 -21.24 -26.84 -0.33
C MET A 1 -19.99 -26.75 0.52
N TRP A 2 -19.21 -27.85 0.67
CA TRP A 2 -17.99 -27.88 1.49
C TRP A 2 -16.96 -26.78 1.16
N LEU A 3 -16.69 -26.53 -0.13
CA LEU A 3 -15.77 -25.48 -0.57
C LEU A 3 -16.23 -24.06 -0.21
N LEU A 4 -17.54 -23.80 -0.23
CA LEU A 4 -18.09 -22.50 0.17
C LEU A 4 -17.89 -22.26 1.67
N PHE A 5 -18.04 -23.31 2.49
CA PHE A 5 -17.75 -23.22 3.92
C PHE A 5 -16.26 -22.95 4.18
N LEU A 6 -15.37 -23.67 3.50
CA LEU A 6 -13.92 -23.43 3.58
C LEU A 6 -13.53 -22.02 3.12
N LEU A 7 -14.21 -21.48 2.11
CA LEU A 7 -13.95 -20.12 1.62
C LEU A 7 -14.31 -19.09 2.68
N VAL A 8 -15.49 -19.20 3.27
CA VAL A 8 -15.92 -18.31 4.37
C VAL A 8 -14.97 -18.44 5.56
N LEU A 9 -14.56 -19.66 5.90
CA LEU A 9 -13.59 -19.92 6.97
C LEU A 9 -12.22 -19.29 6.69
N ALA A 10 -11.73 -19.39 5.45
CA ALA A 10 -10.47 -18.78 5.02
C ALA A 10 -10.52 -17.26 5.13
N ILE A 11 -11.60 -16.62 4.66
CA ILE A 11 -11.79 -15.17 4.78
C ILE A 11 -11.84 -14.75 6.26
N ALA A 12 -12.62 -15.45 7.07
CA ALA A 12 -12.70 -15.19 8.51
C ALA A 12 -11.33 -15.33 9.18
N PHE A 13 -10.56 -16.37 8.83
CA PHE A 13 -9.22 -16.58 9.35
C PHE A 13 -8.27 -15.45 8.95
N ILE A 14 -8.29 -14.97 7.69
CA ILE A 14 -7.46 -13.82 7.26
C ILE A 14 -7.79 -12.57 8.08
N VAL A 15 -9.07 -12.26 8.26
CA VAL A 15 -9.51 -11.07 9.01
C VAL A 15 -9.09 -11.17 10.48
N VAL A 16 -9.28 -12.33 11.10
CA VAL A 16 -8.89 -12.54 12.51
C VAL A 16 -7.37 -12.55 12.66
N ALA A 17 -6.63 -13.19 11.76
CA ALA A 17 -5.18 -13.26 11.79
C ALA A 17 -4.54 -11.86 11.66
N THR A 18 -5.09 -11.02 10.77
CA THR A 18 -4.58 -9.66 10.58
C THR A 18 -5.02 -8.69 11.67
N THR A 19 -6.28 -8.76 12.12
CA THR A 19 -6.86 -7.79 13.06
C THR A 19 -6.57 -8.12 14.52
N VAL A 20 -6.64 -9.40 14.90
CA VAL A 20 -6.53 -9.83 16.30
C VAL A 20 -5.14 -10.36 16.61
N LEU A 21 -4.63 -11.29 15.79
CA LEU A 21 -3.30 -11.86 15.98
C LEU A 21 -2.17 -10.92 15.53
N LYS A 22 -2.50 -9.77 14.92
CA LYS A 22 -1.54 -8.78 14.38
C LYS A 22 -0.47 -9.41 13.47
N LEU A 23 -0.86 -10.48 12.78
CA LEU A 23 0.01 -11.23 11.89
C LEU A 23 0.18 -10.42 10.60
N HIS A 24 1.41 -10.32 10.09
CA HIS A 24 1.68 -9.55 8.88
C HIS A 24 0.79 -10.05 7.71
N PRO A 25 0.09 -9.16 6.98
CA PRO A 25 -0.92 -9.57 5.99
C PRO A 25 -0.40 -10.57 4.96
N PHE A 26 0.83 -10.39 4.49
CA PHE A 26 1.48 -11.33 3.57
C PHE A 26 1.52 -12.76 4.13
N LEU A 27 1.91 -12.92 5.40
CA LEU A 27 2.08 -14.22 6.02
C LEU A 27 0.71 -14.84 6.34
N ALA A 28 -0.27 -14.03 6.75
CA ALA A 28 -1.65 -14.47 6.95
C ALA A 28 -2.27 -15.00 5.65
N LEU A 29 -2.11 -14.28 4.54
CA LEU A 29 -2.60 -14.70 3.22
C LEU A 29 -1.91 -15.99 2.75
N LEU A 30 -0.59 -16.10 2.93
CA LEU A 30 0.18 -17.27 2.52
C LEU A 30 -0.27 -18.53 3.28
N ILE A 31 -0.32 -18.46 4.62
CA ILE A 31 -0.77 -19.59 5.46
C ILE A 31 -2.20 -20.00 5.10
N THR A 32 -3.07 -19.02 4.87
CA THR A 32 -4.46 -19.30 4.47
C THR A 32 -4.53 -19.98 3.12
N ALA A 33 -3.74 -19.54 2.13
CA ALA A 33 -3.73 -20.12 0.79
C ALA A 33 -3.28 -21.60 0.81
N PHE A 34 -2.20 -21.90 1.54
CA PHE A 34 -1.73 -23.28 1.73
C PHE A 34 -2.75 -24.11 2.53
N GLY A 35 -3.27 -23.57 3.63
CA GLY A 35 -4.27 -24.24 4.46
C GLY A 35 -5.54 -24.57 3.70
N PHE A 36 -6.06 -23.61 2.92
CA PHE A 36 -7.22 -23.80 2.06
C PHE A 36 -6.96 -24.85 0.98
N GLY A 37 -5.81 -24.82 0.31
CA GLY A 37 -5.44 -25.81 -0.70
C GLY A 37 -5.41 -27.23 -0.13
N ILE A 38 -4.80 -27.42 1.02
CA ILE A 38 -4.73 -28.73 1.70
C ILE A 38 -6.12 -29.20 2.16
N LEU A 39 -6.91 -28.32 2.79
CA LEU A 39 -8.27 -28.64 3.28
C LEU A 39 -9.27 -28.87 2.16
N SER A 40 -9.01 -28.33 0.97
CA SER A 40 -9.83 -28.54 -0.23
C SER A 40 -9.62 -29.92 -0.86
N GLY A 41 -8.59 -30.67 -0.43
CA GLY A 41 -8.25 -32.00 -0.93
C GLY A 41 -7.37 -32.00 -2.18
N MET A 42 -6.73 -30.87 -2.52
CA MET A 42 -5.76 -30.82 -3.62
C MET A 42 -4.48 -31.59 -3.27
N PRO A 43 -3.85 -32.26 -4.27
CA PRO A 43 -2.49 -32.77 -4.13
C PRO A 43 -1.51 -31.66 -3.74
N LEU A 44 -0.60 -31.93 -2.80
CA LEU A 44 0.40 -30.96 -2.33
C LEU A 44 1.18 -30.27 -3.47
N PRO A 45 1.64 -30.99 -4.53
CA PRO A 45 2.31 -30.36 -5.65
C PRO A 45 1.45 -29.30 -6.36
N ASP A 46 0.16 -29.56 -6.51
CA ASP A 46 -0.79 -28.66 -7.19
C ASP A 46 -1.13 -27.45 -6.32
N VAL A 47 -1.16 -27.61 -5.00
CA VAL A 47 -1.31 -26.48 -4.06
C VAL A 47 -0.11 -25.53 -4.21
N VAL A 48 1.11 -26.06 -4.14
CA VAL A 48 2.34 -25.25 -4.29
C VAL A 48 2.36 -24.54 -5.64
N LYS A 49 1.97 -25.24 -6.71
CA LYS A 49 1.89 -24.66 -8.05
C LYS A 49 0.86 -23.54 -8.11
N SER A 50 -0.35 -23.76 -7.59
CA SER A 50 -1.43 -22.77 -7.61
C SER A 50 -1.08 -21.50 -6.81
N VAL A 51 -0.44 -21.66 -5.65
CA VAL A 51 0.04 -20.52 -4.84
C VAL A 51 1.11 -19.74 -5.60
N ASN A 52 2.09 -20.43 -6.20
CA ASN A 52 3.14 -19.79 -7.00
C ASN A 52 2.60 -19.09 -8.24
N ASP A 53 1.68 -19.70 -8.98
CA ASP A 53 1.10 -19.14 -10.19
C ASP A 53 0.26 -17.89 -9.85
N GLY A 54 -0.55 -17.94 -8.79
CA GLY A 54 -1.35 -16.79 -8.35
C GLY A 54 -0.48 -15.63 -7.83
N PHE A 55 0.48 -15.94 -6.96
CA PHE A 55 1.39 -14.94 -6.40
C PHE A 55 2.33 -14.37 -7.48
N GLY A 56 2.94 -15.25 -8.28
CA GLY A 56 3.86 -14.90 -9.35
C GLY A 56 3.19 -14.12 -10.48
N GLY A 57 1.96 -14.46 -10.85
CA GLY A 57 1.17 -13.68 -11.81
C GLY A 57 0.88 -12.26 -11.29
N THR A 58 0.52 -12.14 -10.01
CA THR A 58 0.28 -10.83 -9.38
C THR A 58 1.56 -10.00 -9.33
N ILE A 59 2.67 -10.56 -8.84
CA ILE A 59 3.97 -9.86 -8.82
C ILE A 59 4.46 -9.56 -10.23
N GLY A 60 4.24 -10.44 -11.20
CA GLY A 60 4.60 -10.17 -12.60
C GLY A 60 3.85 -8.96 -13.17
N TYR A 61 2.58 -8.78 -12.80
CA TYR A 61 1.74 -7.70 -13.30
C TYR A 61 2.03 -6.35 -12.63
N ILE A 62 2.09 -6.29 -11.29
CA ILE A 62 2.30 -5.01 -10.56
C ILE A 62 3.70 -4.83 -9.99
N GLY A 63 4.50 -5.88 -9.84
CA GLY A 63 5.78 -5.83 -9.11
C GLY A 63 6.80 -4.85 -9.68
N ILE A 64 6.96 -4.80 -11.01
CA ILE A 64 7.88 -3.83 -11.66
C ILE A 64 7.37 -2.40 -11.46
N VAL A 65 6.05 -2.19 -11.58
CA VAL A 65 5.43 -0.88 -11.36
C VAL A 65 5.62 -0.42 -9.91
N ILE A 66 5.44 -1.34 -8.96
CA ILE A 66 5.69 -1.11 -7.53
C ILE A 66 7.15 -0.72 -7.29
N LEU A 67 8.09 -1.49 -7.84
CA LEU A 67 9.52 -1.27 -7.66
C LEU A 67 9.96 0.08 -8.24
N ALA A 68 9.58 0.36 -9.48
CA ALA A 68 9.91 1.61 -10.15
C ALA A 68 9.30 2.83 -9.42
N GLY A 69 8.04 2.71 -8.99
CA GLY A 69 7.37 3.73 -8.18
C GLY A 69 8.10 4.01 -6.87
N SER A 70 8.47 2.97 -6.14
CA SER A 70 9.24 3.10 -4.88
C SER A 70 10.60 3.77 -5.08
N ILE A 71 11.32 3.44 -6.15
CA ILE A 71 12.59 4.09 -6.51
C ILE A 71 12.36 5.58 -6.77
N ILE A 72 11.43 5.93 -7.67
CA ILE A 72 11.09 7.33 -8.01
C ILE A 72 10.66 8.09 -6.75
N GLY A 73 9.84 7.47 -5.91
CA GLY A 73 9.36 8.06 -4.66
C GLY A 73 10.48 8.35 -3.67
N THR A 74 11.40 7.40 -3.49
CA THR A 74 12.57 7.58 -2.62
C THR A 74 13.47 8.70 -3.13
N PHE A 75 13.70 8.80 -4.45
CA PHE A 75 14.45 9.91 -5.02
C PHE A 75 13.71 11.25 -4.86
N LEU A 76 12.39 11.27 -5.01
CA LEU A 76 11.58 12.47 -4.83
C LEU A 76 11.58 12.95 -3.37
N GLU A 77 11.60 12.02 -2.42
CA GLU A 77 11.77 12.26 -0.99
C GLU A 77 13.15 12.86 -0.69
N LYS A 78 14.21 12.13 -1.06
CA LYS A 78 15.60 12.50 -0.73
C LYS A 78 16.08 13.75 -1.46
N SER A 79 15.58 14.03 -2.66
CA SER A 79 15.92 15.25 -3.42
C SER A 79 15.23 16.51 -2.91
N GLY A 80 14.21 16.39 -2.04
CA GLY A 80 13.34 17.50 -1.69
C GLY A 80 12.42 17.95 -2.84
N GLY A 81 12.31 17.16 -3.91
CA GLY A 81 11.42 17.45 -5.03
C GLY A 81 9.95 17.52 -4.58
N ALA A 82 9.54 16.63 -3.68
CA ALA A 82 8.21 16.69 -3.10
C ALA A 82 7.94 17.98 -2.30
N TYR A 83 8.97 18.52 -1.62
CA TYR A 83 8.91 19.82 -0.96
C TYR A 83 8.74 20.98 -1.93
N ARG A 84 9.44 20.94 -3.06
CA ARG A 84 9.26 21.92 -4.14
C ARG A 84 7.86 21.87 -4.76
N LEU A 85 7.32 20.67 -4.99
CA LEU A 85 5.97 20.49 -5.51
C LEU A 85 4.95 21.09 -4.53
N ALA A 86 5.05 20.74 -3.25
CA ALA A 86 4.10 21.21 -2.25
C ALA A 86 4.12 22.73 -2.06
N THR A 87 5.31 23.33 -2.03
CA THR A 87 5.45 24.80 -1.95
C THR A 87 4.98 25.54 -3.20
N SER A 88 5.12 24.93 -4.38
CA SER A 88 4.61 25.50 -5.64
C SER A 88 3.08 25.42 -5.72
N THR A 89 2.49 24.31 -5.29
CA THR A 89 1.03 24.17 -5.21
C THR A 89 0.41 25.15 -4.21
N LEU A 90 1.03 25.39 -3.06
CA LEU A 90 0.54 26.42 -2.12
C LEU A 90 0.54 27.84 -2.72
N ARG A 91 1.53 28.17 -3.55
CA ARG A 91 1.56 29.47 -4.26
C ARG A 91 0.39 29.63 -5.22
N LEU A 92 -0.10 28.53 -5.80
CA LEU A 92 -1.22 28.52 -6.74
C LEU A 92 -2.58 28.51 -6.03
N THR A 93 -2.72 27.72 -4.96
CA THR A 93 -4.00 27.53 -4.24
C THR A 93 -4.26 28.61 -3.18
N GLY A 94 -3.21 29.32 -2.73
CA GLY A 94 -3.27 30.35 -1.70
C GLY A 94 -3.25 29.80 -0.27
N GLU A 95 -2.69 30.57 0.66
CA GLU A 95 -2.51 30.19 2.08
C GLU A 95 -3.82 29.90 2.83
N LYS A 96 -4.97 30.32 2.27
CA LYS A 96 -6.29 30.07 2.84
C LYS A 96 -6.78 28.62 2.71
N ASN A 97 -6.22 27.82 1.80
CA ASN A 97 -6.71 26.47 1.46
C ASN A 97 -5.59 25.41 1.51
N VAL A 98 -4.73 25.47 2.52
CA VAL A 98 -3.63 24.49 2.72
C VAL A 98 -4.08 23.04 2.72
N PRO A 99 -5.23 22.64 3.32
CA PRO A 99 -5.69 21.26 3.27
C PRO A 99 -5.95 20.75 1.84
N LEU A 100 -6.52 21.60 0.97
CA LEU A 100 -6.79 21.25 -0.43
C LEU A 100 -5.50 21.14 -1.25
N ALA A 101 -4.56 22.07 -1.05
CA ALA A 101 -3.25 22.02 -1.70
C ALA A 101 -2.49 20.74 -1.29
N MET A 102 -2.54 20.37 -0.01
CA MET A 102 -1.96 19.13 0.51
C MET A 102 -2.63 17.88 -0.06
N GLY A 103 -3.95 17.88 -0.20
CA GLY A 103 -4.68 16.79 -0.84
C GLY A 103 -4.26 16.57 -2.30
N CYS A 104 -4.12 17.66 -3.07
CA CYS A 104 -3.65 17.59 -4.46
C CYS A 104 -2.21 17.07 -4.57
N VAL A 105 -1.30 17.57 -3.74
CA VAL A 105 0.10 17.13 -3.75
C VAL A 105 0.20 15.69 -3.31
N GLY A 106 -0.54 15.31 -2.27
CA GLY A 106 -0.66 13.92 -1.82
C GLY A 106 -1.14 13.03 -2.93
N TYR A 107 -2.22 13.40 -3.61
CA TYR A 107 -2.73 12.63 -4.74
C TYR A 107 -1.68 12.40 -5.84
N VAL A 108 -0.95 13.43 -6.25
CA VAL A 108 0.07 13.33 -7.31
C VAL A 108 1.28 12.50 -6.87
N VAL A 109 1.72 12.67 -5.61
CA VAL A 109 2.91 11.99 -5.07
C VAL A 109 2.57 10.54 -4.67
N SER A 110 1.35 10.24 -4.23
CA SER A 110 0.92 8.88 -3.84
C SER A 110 0.79 7.90 -5.01
N ILE A 111 0.75 8.38 -6.26
CA ILE A 111 0.69 7.50 -7.44
C ILE A 111 2.00 6.71 -7.61
N PRO A 112 3.19 7.33 -7.63
CA PRO A 112 4.45 6.60 -7.67
C PRO A 112 4.90 6.14 -6.28
N VAL A 113 4.62 6.91 -5.23
CA VAL A 113 5.17 6.62 -3.90
C VAL A 113 4.23 5.66 -3.16
N PHE A 114 4.75 4.46 -2.82
CA PHE A 114 4.01 3.47 -2.01
C PHE A 114 3.41 4.11 -0.78
N CYS A 115 2.24 3.61 -0.37
CA CYS A 115 1.42 4.20 0.68
C CYS A 115 2.22 4.56 1.96
N ASP A 116 3.13 3.68 2.40
CA ASP A 116 3.97 3.91 3.59
C ASP A 116 4.95 5.08 3.41
N SER A 117 5.73 5.08 2.32
CA SER A 117 6.69 6.16 2.03
C SER A 117 5.96 7.49 1.75
N GLY A 118 4.81 7.41 1.07
CA GLY A 118 3.98 8.56 0.75
C GLY A 118 3.46 9.24 2.00
N PHE A 119 3.04 8.46 3.01
CA PHE A 119 2.54 8.99 4.27
C PHE A 119 3.60 9.74 5.09
N VAL A 120 4.83 9.20 5.19
CA VAL A 120 5.94 9.86 5.90
C VAL A 120 6.30 11.19 5.24
N LEU A 121 6.35 11.18 3.91
CA LEU A 121 6.66 12.33 3.08
C LEU A 121 5.56 13.40 3.16
N LEU A 122 4.29 13.00 3.12
CA LEU A 122 3.16 13.93 3.26
C LEU A 122 3.06 14.52 4.66
N SER A 123 3.32 13.74 5.70
CA SER A 123 3.31 14.18 7.10
C SER A 123 4.36 15.26 7.37
N SER A 124 5.58 15.07 6.86
CA SER A 124 6.65 16.06 6.97
C SER A 124 6.35 17.33 6.16
N LEU A 125 5.80 17.18 4.95
CA LEU A 125 5.35 18.31 4.13
C LEU A 125 4.24 19.12 4.79
N MET A 126 3.23 18.44 5.32
CA MET A 126 2.08 19.07 5.95
C MET A 126 2.53 19.95 7.13
N LYS A 127 3.46 19.46 7.96
CA LYS A 127 4.03 20.24 9.07
C LYS A 127 4.80 21.46 8.59
N ALA A 128 5.63 21.32 7.56
CA ALA A 128 6.44 22.43 7.05
C ALA A 128 5.58 23.52 6.38
N LEU A 129 4.51 23.12 5.68
CA LEU A 129 3.60 24.03 4.99
C LEU A 129 2.60 24.70 5.92
N ALA A 130 2.06 23.98 6.92
CA ALA A 130 1.20 24.56 7.96
C ALA A 130 1.93 25.71 8.69
N ARG A 131 3.22 25.49 9.01
CA ARG A 131 4.09 26.51 9.63
C ARG A 131 4.31 27.73 8.73
N LYS A 132 4.44 27.51 7.42
CA LYS A 132 4.68 28.59 6.46
C LYS A 132 3.42 29.42 6.20
N ALA A 133 2.25 28.80 6.23
CA ALA A 133 0.95 29.46 6.06
C ALA A 133 0.39 30.06 7.37
N GLY A 134 1.12 29.98 8.49
CA GLY A 134 0.72 30.57 9.77
C GLY A 134 -0.50 29.91 10.43
N ILE A 135 -0.83 28.67 10.05
CA ILE A 135 -1.97 27.90 10.58
C ILE A 135 -1.54 27.12 11.85
N THR A 136 -0.24 27.05 12.12
CA THR A 136 0.38 26.51 13.35
C THR A 136 1.75 27.14 13.53
#